data_AF-A0A1Q7CJI3-F1
#
_entry.id   AF-A0A1Q7CJI3-F1
#
_cell.length_a   1.000
_cell.length_b   1.000
_cell.length_c   1.000
_cell.angle_alpha   90.00
_cell.angle_beta   90.00
_cell.angle_gamma   90.00
#
_symmetry.space_group_name_H-M   'P 1'
#
loop_
_entity.id
_entity.type
_entity.pdbx_description
1 polymer ?
#
loop_
_entity_poly.entity_id
_entity_poly.type
_entity_poly.pdbx_seq_one_letter_code
_entity_poly.pdbx_strand_id
1 'polypeptide(L)'
;MPDNAEAAQAYHDATKHSFASVRANAHSLDFANQPLAFKIYATLEPIRLPAEVRQTGVAALSAISEIVPPQTNAAPDLEAVAQLLYLSAGITRHRKYPGGEIYFRAAACTGALLRRPPANPPSLTPR
;
A
#
# COMPACT_ATOMS: atom_id res chain seq x y z
N MET A 1 27.76 13.80 2.26
CA MET A 1 26.49 13.21 1.81
C MET A 1 25.93 14.14 0.76
N PRO A 2 25.48 13.65 -0.42
CA PRO A 2 24.81 14.51 -1.39
C PRO A 2 23.61 15.20 -0.71
N ASP A 3 23.30 16.42 -1.14
CA ASP A 3 22.13 17.14 -0.66
C ASP A 3 20.86 16.33 -1.02
N ASN A 4 19.93 16.20 -0.07
CA ASN A 4 18.71 15.39 -0.26
C ASN A 4 17.88 15.89 -1.45
N ALA A 5 17.96 17.20 -1.75
CA ALA A 5 17.33 17.79 -2.92
C ALA A 5 17.96 17.32 -4.24
N GLU A 6 19.30 17.23 -4.30
CA GLU A 6 20.02 16.78 -5.48
C GLU A 6 19.74 15.29 -5.76
N ALA A 7 19.70 14.46 -4.72
CA ALA A 7 19.33 13.04 -4.85
C ALA A 7 17.89 12.86 -5.34
N ALA A 8 16.94 13.66 -4.85
CA ALA A 8 15.55 13.62 -5.29
C ALA A 8 15.41 14.03 -6.78
N GLN A 9 16.15 15.07 -7.19
CA GLN A 9 16.14 15.54 -8.58
C GLN A 9 16.74 14.50 -9.52
N ALA A 10 17.90 13.91 -9.17
CA ALA A 10 18.53 12.87 -9.96
C ALA A 10 17.61 11.64 -10.13
N TYR A 11 16.93 11.21 -9.07
CA TYR A 11 15.95 10.11 -9.13
C TYR A 11 14.74 10.46 -10.01
N HIS A 12 14.22 11.68 -9.88
CA HIS A 12 13.12 12.17 -10.70
C HIS A 12 13.48 12.17 -12.18
N ASP A 13 14.67 12.67 -12.53
CA ASP A 13 15.13 12.70 -13.92
C ASP A 13 15.42 11.30 -14.48
N ALA A 14 15.93 10.39 -13.65
CA ALA A 14 16.21 9.01 -14.05
C ALA A 14 14.97 8.13 -14.23
N THR A 15 13.84 8.44 -13.57
CA THR A 15 12.61 7.63 -13.63
C THR A 15 11.54 8.19 -14.57
N LYS A 16 11.80 9.31 -15.24
CA LYS A 16 10.93 9.85 -16.30
C LYS A 16 10.92 8.93 -17.52
N HIS A 17 9.74 8.78 -18.10
CA HIS A 17 9.58 8.07 -19.36
C HIS A 17 9.30 9.07 -20.50
N SER A 18 10.00 8.91 -21.63
CA SER A 18 9.69 9.58 -22.89
C SER A 18 9.09 8.59 -23.88
N PHE A 19 8.32 9.08 -24.85
CA PHE A 19 7.70 8.22 -25.87
C PHE A 19 8.72 7.32 -26.59
N ALA A 20 9.88 7.90 -26.97
CA ALA A 20 10.96 7.16 -27.61
C ALA A 20 11.54 6.07 -26.69
N SER A 21 11.76 6.39 -25.40
CA SER A 21 12.32 5.45 -24.42
C SER A 21 11.40 4.25 -24.18
N VAL A 22 10.09 4.48 -24.03
CA VAL A 22 9.10 3.39 -23.81
C VAL A 22 8.99 2.49 -25.04
N ARG A 23 9.04 3.04 -26.26
CA ARG A 23 8.99 2.24 -27.48
C ARG A 23 10.28 1.47 -27.75
N ALA A 24 11.44 2.04 -27.42
CA ALA A 24 12.73 1.39 -27.61
C ALA A 24 12.98 0.27 -26.60
N ASN A 25 12.38 0.35 -25.41
CA ASN A 25 12.59 -0.61 -24.32
C ASN A 25 11.31 -1.40 -24.02
N ALA A 26 11.11 -2.50 -24.76
CA ALA A 26 10.06 -3.46 -24.42
C ALA A 26 10.46 -4.25 -23.17
N HIS A 27 9.68 -4.14 -22.09
CA HIS A 27 9.87 -4.90 -20.87
C HIS A 27 8.83 -6.03 -20.77
N SER A 28 9.29 -7.24 -20.45
CA SER A 28 8.43 -8.37 -20.08
C SER A 28 8.49 -8.60 -18.57
N LEU A 29 7.40 -9.13 -18.01
CA LEU A 29 7.37 -9.52 -16.61
C LEU A 29 8.07 -10.87 -16.41
N ASP A 30 8.95 -10.94 -15.41
CA ASP A 30 9.45 -12.21 -14.89
C ASP A 30 8.47 -12.77 -13.86
N PHE A 31 7.57 -13.64 -14.30
CA PHE A 31 6.55 -14.25 -13.45
C PHE A 31 7.12 -15.21 -12.41
N ALA A 32 8.30 -15.80 -12.65
CA ALA A 32 8.92 -16.71 -11.69
C ALA A 32 9.37 -15.98 -10.42
N ASN A 33 9.65 -14.67 -10.52
CA ASN A 33 10.05 -13.80 -9.41
C ASN A 33 8.88 -12.94 -8.88
N GLN A 34 7.63 -13.33 -9.13
CA GLN A 34 6.48 -12.57 -8.64
C GLN A 34 6.39 -12.64 -7.10
N PRO A 35 6.36 -11.50 -6.38
CA PRO A 35 6.28 -11.51 -4.93
C PRO A 35 4.90 -11.97 -4.44
N LEU A 36 4.88 -12.62 -3.28
CA LEU A 36 3.65 -12.95 -2.57
C LEU A 36 2.89 -11.69 -2.16
N ALA A 37 1.57 -11.69 -2.36
CA ALA A 37 0.69 -10.58 -1.99
C ALA A 37 0.55 -10.41 -0.46
N PHE A 38 0.78 -11.45 0.35
CA PHE A 38 0.61 -11.38 1.80
C PHE A 38 1.88 -11.77 2.55
N LYS A 39 2.07 -11.15 3.71
CA LYS A 39 3.06 -11.61 4.69
C LYS A 39 2.49 -12.82 5.41
N ILE A 40 3.26 -13.90 5.48
CA ILE A 40 2.89 -15.14 6.17
C ILE A 40 3.60 -15.14 7.52
N TYR A 41 2.82 -15.20 8.59
CA TYR A 41 3.30 -15.31 9.97
C TYR A 41 2.88 -16.69 10.50
N ALA A 42 3.79 -17.66 10.49
CA ALA A 42 3.46 -19.05 10.81
C ALA A 42 3.32 -19.34 12.31
N THR A 43 3.92 -18.51 13.17
CA THR A 43 4.08 -18.79 14.61
C THR A 43 3.23 -17.89 15.51
N LEU A 44 2.40 -17.00 14.93
CA LEU A 44 1.63 -16.01 15.67
C LEU A 44 0.14 -16.37 15.63
N GLU A 45 -0.51 -16.31 16.80
CA GLU A 45 -1.95 -16.51 16.90
C GLU A 45 -2.71 -15.31 16.30
N PRO A 46 -3.63 -15.53 15.34
CA PRO A 46 -4.36 -14.45 14.70
C PRO A 46 -5.52 -13.95 15.57
N ILE A 47 -5.58 -12.63 15.79
CA ILE A 47 -6.76 -11.98 16.39
C ILE A 47 -7.75 -11.64 15.28
N ARG A 48 -8.99 -12.11 15.41
CA ARG A 48 -10.08 -11.76 14.47
C ARG A 48 -10.60 -10.37 14.78
N LEU A 49 -10.50 -9.48 13.80
CA LEU A 49 -11.13 -8.16 13.87
C LEU A 49 -12.63 -8.27 13.57
N PRO A 50 -13.49 -7.44 14.20
CA PRO A 50 -14.88 -7.28 13.83
C PRO A 50 -15.03 -7.02 12.31
N ALA A 51 -15.93 -7.76 11.66
CA ALA A 51 -16.17 -7.66 10.22
C ALA A 51 -17.26 -6.63 9.86
N GLU A 52 -18.00 -6.12 10.84
CA GLU A 52 -19.04 -5.12 10.62
C GLU A 52 -18.42 -3.74 10.35
N VAL A 53 -18.63 -3.25 9.14
CA VAL A 53 -18.17 -1.94 8.71
C VAL A 53 -19.37 -1.02 8.73
N ARG A 54 -19.43 -0.13 9.73
CA ARG A 54 -20.50 0.84 9.85
C ARG A 54 -20.36 1.89 8.75
N GLN A 55 -21.49 2.36 8.20
CA GLN A 55 -21.48 3.55 7.37
C GLN A 55 -21.30 4.76 8.29
N THR A 56 -20.41 5.69 7.92
CA THR A 56 -20.14 6.89 8.71
C THR A 56 -21.29 7.90 8.64
N GLY A 57 -22.12 7.85 7.59
CA GLY A 57 -23.20 8.81 7.35
C GLY A 57 -22.72 10.22 6.95
N VAL A 58 -21.40 10.44 6.87
CA VAL A 58 -20.81 11.74 6.52
C VAL A 58 -20.61 11.83 5.01
N ALA A 59 -21.05 12.94 4.42
CA ALA A 59 -20.80 13.22 3.02
C ALA A 59 -19.29 13.40 2.76
N ALA A 60 -18.78 12.81 1.67
CA ALA A 60 -17.34 12.79 1.38
C ALA A 60 -16.71 14.19 1.29
N LEU A 61 -17.42 15.14 0.67
CA LEU A 61 -16.93 16.53 0.56
C LEU A 61 -16.86 17.22 1.92
N SER A 62 -17.87 17.00 2.77
CA SER A 62 -17.88 17.54 4.14
C SER A 62 -16.69 17.01 4.93
N ALA A 63 -16.43 15.70 4.88
CA ALA A 63 -15.31 15.06 5.57
C ALA A 63 -13.93 15.59 5.14
N ILE A 64 -13.77 16.01 3.88
CA ILE A 64 -12.51 16.58 3.38
C ILE A 64 -12.39 18.07 3.75
N SER A 65 -13.50 18.80 3.74
CA SER A 65 -13.52 20.25 3.98
C SER A 65 -13.37 20.62 5.46
N GLU A 66 -13.68 19.71 6.36
CA GLU A 66 -13.72 19.97 7.79
C GLU A 66 -12.33 19.78 8.43
N ILE A 67 -11.90 20.77 9.21
CA ILE A 67 -10.70 20.68 10.05
C ILE A 67 -11.17 20.46 11.48
N VAL A 68 -11.16 19.20 11.91
CA VAL A 68 -11.55 18.82 13.27
C VAL A 68 -10.31 18.90 14.18
N PRO A 69 -10.37 19.59 15.33
CA PRO A 69 -9.26 19.60 16.27
C PRO A 69 -8.99 18.17 16.79
N PRO A 70 -7.72 17.77 16.93
CA PRO A 70 -7.38 16.42 17.36
C PRO A 70 -7.90 16.17 18.78
N GLN A 71 -8.63 15.08 18.95
CA GLN A 71 -8.99 14.59 20.28
C GLN A 71 -7.76 13.91 20.89
N THR A 72 -7.13 14.55 21.87
CA THR A 72 -5.84 14.12 22.42
C THR A 72 -5.90 12.95 23.39
N ASN A 73 -7.08 12.55 23.88
CA ASN A 73 -7.22 11.61 25.01
C ASN A 73 -8.13 10.39 24.76
N ALA A 74 -8.48 10.07 23.52
CA ALA A 74 -9.29 8.89 23.22
C ALA A 74 -8.43 7.80 22.55
N ALA A 75 -8.19 6.70 23.27
CA ALA A 75 -7.67 5.49 22.64
C ALA A 75 -8.80 4.88 21.78
N PRO A 76 -8.55 4.54 20.52
CA PRO A 76 -9.57 3.92 19.68
C PRO A 76 -9.90 2.53 20.22
N ASP A 77 -11.17 2.19 20.25
CA ASP A 77 -11.61 0.84 20.56
C ASP A 77 -11.27 -0.13 19.41
N LEU A 78 -11.42 -1.44 19.67
CA LEU A 78 -11.10 -2.46 18.67
C LEU A 78 -11.95 -2.34 17.40
N GLU A 79 -13.19 -1.86 17.53
CA GLU A 79 -14.12 -1.67 16.40
C GLU A 79 -13.68 -0.52 15.50
N ALA A 80 -13.28 0.61 16.07
CA ALA A 80 -12.74 1.76 15.35
C ALA A 80 -11.45 1.41 14.63
N VAL A 81 -10.57 0.63 15.27
CA VAL A 81 -9.35 0.11 14.62
C VAL A 81 -9.70 -0.82 13.47
N ALA A 82 -10.65 -1.75 13.66
CA ALA A 82 -11.07 -2.66 12.61
C ALA A 82 -11.68 -1.91 11.40
N GLN A 83 -12.52 -0.93 11.67
CA GLN A 83 -13.13 -0.09 10.64
C GLN A 83 -12.10 0.74 9.88
N LEU A 84 -11.15 1.35 10.59
CA LEU A 84 -10.06 2.12 9.97
C LEU A 84 -9.20 1.24 9.05
N LEU A 85 -8.81 0.06 9.52
CA LEU A 85 -8.01 -0.88 8.73
C LEU A 85 -8.77 -1.40 7.51
N TYR A 86 -10.07 -1.66 7.64
CA TYR A 86 -10.90 -2.08 6.52
C TYR A 86 -11.03 -0.97 5.45
N LEU A 87 -11.34 0.25 5.87
CA LEU A 87 -11.56 1.38 4.95
C LEU A 87 -10.26 1.89 4.30
N SER A 88 -9.11 1.70 4.92
CA SER A 88 -7.81 2.14 4.38
C SER A 88 -7.10 1.05 3.55
N ALA A 89 -6.99 -0.16 4.09
CA ALA A 89 -6.15 -1.22 3.54
C ALA A 89 -6.89 -2.56 3.37
N GLY A 90 -8.18 -2.62 3.68
CA GLY A 90 -9.01 -3.82 3.58
C GLY A 90 -9.18 -4.31 2.15
N ILE A 91 -9.46 -5.60 2.01
CA ILE A 91 -9.74 -6.24 0.72
C ILE A 91 -11.21 -6.01 0.39
N THR A 92 -11.49 -5.28 -0.68
CA THR A 92 -12.85 -4.91 -1.10
C THR A 92 -13.41 -5.87 -2.16
N ARG A 93 -12.53 -6.52 -2.93
CA ARG A 93 -12.91 -7.48 -3.97
C ARG A 93 -11.81 -8.50 -4.19
N HIS A 94 -12.22 -9.74 -4.46
CA HIS A 94 -11.34 -10.82 -4.91
C HIS A 94 -11.78 -11.26 -6.31
N ARG A 95 -10.83 -11.40 -7.24
CA ARG A 95 -11.09 -11.88 -8.59
C ARG A 95 -10.05 -12.92 -9.01
N LYS A 96 -10.53 -14.05 -9.52
CA LYS A 96 -9.70 -15.07 -10.17
C LYS A 96 -9.59 -14.79 -11.67
N TYR A 97 -8.43 -15.03 -12.26
CA TYR A 97 -8.17 -14.91 -13.69
C TYR A 97 -7.27 -16.08 -14.14
N PRO A 98 -7.16 -16.37 -15.45
CA PRO A 98 -6.41 -17.54 -15.94
C PRO A 98 -4.92 -17.58 -15.54
N GLY A 99 -4.35 -16.48 -15.06
CA GLY A 99 -2.97 -16.38 -14.60
C GLY A 99 -2.81 -16.08 -13.10
N GLY A 100 -3.86 -16.22 -12.28
CA GLY A 100 -3.76 -16.06 -10.82
C GLY A 100 -5.00 -15.48 -10.13
N GLU A 101 -4.76 -14.91 -8.94
CA GLU A 101 -5.78 -14.25 -8.12
C GLU A 101 -5.38 -12.79 -7.86
N ILE A 102 -6.32 -11.85 -7.95
CA ILE A 102 -6.13 -10.43 -7.64
C ILE A 102 -7.01 -10.07 -6.45
N TYR A 103 -6.37 -9.43 -5.46
CA TYR A 103 -7.01 -8.87 -4.27
C TYR A 103 -7.04 -7.34 -4.39
N PHE A 104 -8.21 -6.78 -4.63
CA PHE A 104 -8.40 -5.33 -4.66
C PHE A 104 -8.48 -4.79 -3.25
N ARG A 105 -7.75 -3.72 -2.99
CA ARG A 105 -7.75 -3.00 -1.71
C ARG A 105 -8.54 -1.70 -1.80
N ALA A 106 -8.94 -1.18 -0.65
CA ALA A 106 -9.56 0.14 -0.56
C ALA A 106 -8.62 1.25 -1.08
N ALA A 107 -7.31 1.14 -0.80
CA ALA A 107 -6.30 2.01 -1.41
C ALA A 107 -5.94 1.56 -2.83
N ALA A 108 -5.91 2.52 -3.76
CA ALA A 108 -5.43 2.31 -5.12
C ALA A 108 -3.93 2.01 -5.12
N CYS A 109 -3.51 1.01 -5.90
CA CYS A 109 -2.11 0.67 -6.10
C CYS A 109 -1.84 0.38 -7.58
N THR A 110 -0.72 0.90 -8.09
CA THR A 110 -0.33 0.74 -9.50
C THR A 110 -0.04 -0.74 -9.80
N GLY A 111 -0.75 -1.28 -10.79
CA GLY A 111 -0.62 -2.68 -11.24
C GLY A 111 -1.12 -3.74 -10.26
N ALA A 112 -1.79 -3.37 -9.16
CA ALA A 112 -2.17 -4.28 -8.07
C ALA A 112 -0.97 -5.07 -7.46
N LEU A 113 0.25 -4.53 -7.59
CA LEU A 113 1.52 -5.22 -7.26
C LEU A 113 1.92 -5.18 -5.78
N LEU A 114 1.01 -4.78 -4.89
CA LEU A 114 1.14 -4.76 -3.43
C LEU A 114 2.59 -4.83 -2.90
N ARG A 115 3.26 -3.67 -2.87
CA ARG A 115 4.70 -3.59 -2.61
C ARG A 115 5.01 -3.94 -1.15
N ARG A 116 5.87 -4.94 -0.96
CA ARG A 116 6.49 -5.29 0.32
C ARG A 116 7.80 -4.50 0.50
N PRO A 117 8.01 -3.78 1.61
CA PRO A 117 9.36 -3.43 2.05
C PRO A 117 10.08 -4.71 2.53
N PRO A 118 11.40 -4.85 2.30
CA PRO A 118 12.14 -6.06 2.68
C PRO A 118 11.95 -6.35 4.18
N ALA A 119 11.80 -7.63 4.55
CA ALA A 119 11.55 -8.01 5.95
C ALA A 119 12.78 -7.85 6.86
N ASN A 120 13.95 -7.52 6.30
CA ASN A 120 15.13 -7.15 7.04
C ASN A 120 15.66 -5.84 6.46
N PRO A 121 15.88 -4.79 7.26
CA PRO A 121 16.68 -3.67 6.79
C PRO A 121 18.06 -4.21 6.38
N PRO A 122 18.64 -3.78 5.25
CA PRO A 122 19.99 -4.18 4.90
C PRO A 122 20.90 -3.73 6.04
N SER A 123 21.61 -4.68 6.65
CA SER A 123 22.71 -4.38 7.56
C SER A 123 23.68 -3.48 6.80
N LEU A 124 23.77 -2.22 7.20
CA LEU A 124 24.81 -1.29 6.75
C LEU A 124 26.16 -1.86 7.19
N THR A 125 26.78 -2.68 6.35
CA THR A 125 28.21 -2.95 6.44
C THR A 125 28.92 -1.79 5.74
N PRO A 126 29.68 -0.96 6.45
CA PRO A 126 30.50 0.05 5.82
C PRO A 126 31.58 -0.65 4.98
N ARG A 127 31.69 -0.26 3.71
CA ARG A 127 32.90 -0.46 2.91
C ARG A 127 33.78 0.77 3.03
#